data_AF-A0A2T2RHZ1-F1
#
_entry.id   AF-A0A2T2RHZ1-F1
#
_cell.length_a   1.000
_cell.length_b   1.000
_cell.length_c   1.000
_cell.angle_alpha   90.00
_cell.angle_beta   90.00
_cell.angle_gamma   90.00
#
_symmetry.space_group_name_H-M   'P 1'
#
loop_
_entity.id
_entity.type
_entity.pdbx_description
1 polymer ?
#
loop_
_entity_poly.entity_id
_entity_poly.type
_entity_poly.pdbx_seq_one_letter_code
_entity_poly.pdbx_strand_id
1 'polypeptide(L)'
;MTDPTQAGQQEPSEEEVQQYLEQLREAESSDVLAQAFNMLATGAQVKLGRSDARLLIDALSAISEAVADQLSEQFGQQMRSSVSQLQSAQVQAEQQAGAEPAGAASAPQGSQPASQGSQQAEGGDQRLTDRLWVPGQ
;
A
#
# COMPACT_ATOMS: atom_id res chain seq x y z
N MET A 1 10.72 -63.56 0.35
CA MET A 1 11.07 -62.22 -0.12
C MET A 1 9.74 -61.52 -0.39
N THR A 2 9.20 -60.85 0.61
CA THR A 2 7.89 -60.16 0.56
C THR A 2 8.13 -58.73 0.11
N ASP A 3 7.52 -58.36 -1.02
CA ASP A 3 7.54 -57.01 -1.58
C ASP A 3 6.89 -56.01 -0.60
N PRO A 4 7.58 -54.92 -0.16
CA PRO A 4 7.02 -53.93 0.75
C PRO A 4 6.10 -52.90 0.06
N THR A 5 5.78 -53.06 -1.22
CA THR A 5 5.10 -52.03 -2.03
C THR A 5 3.56 -52.10 -1.98
N GLN A 6 2.97 -52.94 -1.12
CA GLN A 6 1.52 -53.16 -1.01
C GLN A 6 0.91 -52.59 0.28
N ALA A 7 1.54 -51.58 0.88
CA ALA A 7 0.92 -50.80 1.95
C ALA A 7 -0.12 -49.83 1.37
N GLY A 8 -1.37 -50.31 1.30
CA GLY A 8 -2.62 -49.55 1.22
C GLY A 8 -2.57 -48.06 0.89
N GLN A 9 -2.39 -47.72 -0.39
CA GLN A 9 -2.93 -46.47 -0.92
C GLN A 9 -4.44 -46.69 -1.13
N GLN A 10 -5.22 -46.55 -0.07
CA GLN A 10 -6.64 -46.23 -0.23
C GLN A 10 -6.67 -44.84 -0.87
N GLU A 11 -7.18 -44.75 -2.11
CA GLU A 11 -7.49 -43.47 -2.69
C GLU A 11 -8.42 -42.73 -1.71
N PRO A 12 -8.11 -41.46 -1.37
CA PRO A 12 -8.96 -40.70 -0.47
C PRO A 12 -10.37 -40.63 -1.05
N SER A 13 -11.38 -40.76 -0.18
CA SER A 13 -12.77 -40.68 -0.60
C SER A 13 -13.08 -39.30 -1.19
N GLU A 14 -14.06 -39.20 -2.09
CA GLU A 14 -14.44 -37.92 -2.71
C GLU A 14 -14.78 -36.84 -1.67
N GLU A 15 -15.36 -37.23 -0.52
CA GLU A 15 -15.66 -36.35 0.60
C GLU A 15 -14.38 -35.83 1.28
N GLU A 16 -13.38 -36.69 1.50
CA GLU A 16 -12.07 -36.29 2.05
C GLU A 16 -11.32 -35.35 1.11
N VAL A 17 -11.39 -35.61 -0.21
CA VAL A 17 -10.81 -34.73 -1.23
C VAL A 17 -11.51 -33.37 -1.24
N GLN A 18 -12.84 -33.32 -1.14
CA GLN A 18 -13.59 -32.07 -1.09
C GLN A 18 -13.24 -31.25 0.15
N GLN A 19 -13.24 -31.86 1.34
CA GLN A 19 -12.85 -31.17 2.57
C GLN A 19 -11.41 -30.66 2.52
N TYR A 20 -10.50 -31.43 1.95
CA TYR A 20 -9.10 -31.01 1.78
C TYR A 20 -8.98 -29.83 0.81
N LEU A 21 -9.73 -29.83 -0.28
CA LEU A 21 -9.75 -28.70 -1.23
C LEU A 21 -10.39 -27.45 -0.63
N GLU A 22 -11.41 -27.58 0.21
CA GLU A 22 -12.01 -26.46 0.94
C GLU A 22 -11.00 -25.85 1.93
N GLN A 23 -10.27 -26.68 2.68
CA GLN A 23 -9.22 -26.22 3.60
C GLN A 23 -8.08 -25.49 2.86
N LEU A 24 -7.66 -26.01 1.69
CA LEU A 24 -6.65 -25.35 0.86
C LEU A 24 -7.14 -24.00 0.34
N ARG A 25 -8.42 -23.92 -0.06
CA ARG A 25 -9.02 -22.69 -0.58
C ARG A 25 -9.14 -21.61 0.50
N GLU A 26 -9.52 -21.96 1.73
CA GLU A 26 -9.59 -21.00 2.84
C GLU A 26 -8.21 -20.45 3.20
N ALA A 27 -7.18 -21.31 3.28
CA ALA A 27 -5.82 -20.89 3.61
C ALA A 27 -5.25 -19.87 2.60
N GLU A 28 -5.45 -20.08 1.29
CA GLU A 28 -5.01 -19.11 0.28
C GLU A 28 -5.81 -17.80 0.35
N SER A 29 -7.10 -17.87 0.65
CA SER A 29 -7.98 -16.70 0.67
C SER A 29 -7.63 -15.73 1.81
N SER A 30 -7.28 -16.26 2.99
CA SER A 30 -6.86 -15.43 4.12
C SER A 30 -5.57 -14.66 3.84
N ASP A 31 -4.60 -15.29 3.16
CA ASP A 31 -3.32 -14.65 2.84
C ASP A 31 -3.48 -13.52 1.82
N VAL A 32 -4.30 -13.74 0.78
CA VAL A 32 -4.64 -12.71 -0.21
C VAL A 32 -5.32 -11.52 0.48
N LEU A 33 -6.25 -11.79 1.40
CA LEU A 33 -6.92 -10.74 2.15
C LEU A 33 -5.97 -9.98 3.07
N ALA A 34 -5.05 -10.69 3.75
CA ALA A 34 -4.01 -10.06 4.57
C ALA A 34 -3.08 -9.17 3.73
N GLN A 35 -2.70 -9.62 2.54
CA GLN A 35 -1.86 -8.83 1.65
C GLN A 35 -2.60 -7.59 1.13
N ALA A 36 -3.86 -7.74 0.73
CA ALA A 36 -4.71 -6.62 0.29
C ALA A 36 -4.92 -5.60 1.42
N PHE A 37 -5.22 -6.08 2.63
CA PHE A 37 -5.36 -5.23 3.82
C PHE A 37 -4.06 -4.46 4.11
N ASN A 38 -2.90 -5.12 4.05
CA ASN A 38 -1.62 -4.46 4.28
C ASN A 38 -1.28 -3.42 3.20
N MET A 39 -1.58 -3.68 1.94
CA MET A 39 -1.38 -2.71 0.85
C MET A 39 -2.24 -1.46 1.05
N LEU A 40 -3.52 -1.64 1.39
CA LEU A 40 -4.44 -0.54 1.68
C LEU A 40 -4.03 0.23 2.94
N ALA A 41 -3.62 -0.47 4.01
CA ALA A 41 -3.12 0.14 5.24
C ALA A 41 -1.86 0.97 5.00
N THR A 42 -0.91 0.45 4.21
CA THR A 42 0.30 1.19 3.81
C THR A 42 -0.09 2.43 2.99
N GLY A 43 -1.02 2.29 2.06
CA GLY A 43 -1.55 3.40 1.28
C GLY A 43 -2.18 4.49 2.15
N ALA A 44 -2.96 4.09 3.17
CA ALA A 44 -3.56 5.00 4.13
C ALA A 44 -2.49 5.74 4.95
N GLN A 45 -1.46 5.03 5.44
CA GLN A 45 -0.35 5.61 6.19
C GLN A 45 0.39 6.71 5.40
N VAL A 46 0.69 6.45 4.13
CA VAL A 46 1.40 7.41 3.27
C VAL A 46 0.55 8.66 2.99
N LYS A 47 -0.78 8.55 3.11
CA LYS A 47 -1.73 9.62 2.80
C LYS A 47 -2.27 10.32 4.05
N LEU A 48 -1.76 10.01 5.24
CA LEU A 48 -2.28 10.57 6.49
C LEU A 48 -2.37 12.10 6.45
N GLY A 49 -3.45 12.65 6.99
CA GLY A 49 -3.73 14.09 6.97
C GLY A 49 -4.41 14.60 5.69
N ARG A 50 -4.58 13.73 4.68
CA ARG A 50 -5.28 14.05 3.43
C ARG A 50 -6.65 13.36 3.38
N SER A 51 -7.54 13.86 2.52
CA SER A 51 -8.90 13.32 2.37
C SER A 51 -8.94 11.88 1.85
N ASP A 52 -7.95 11.48 1.04
CA ASP A 52 -7.83 10.14 0.49
C ASP A 52 -7.43 9.09 1.54
N ALA A 53 -6.73 9.46 2.62
CA ALA A 53 -6.49 8.53 3.72
C ALA A 53 -7.77 8.14 4.45
N ARG A 54 -8.70 9.08 4.69
CA ARG A 54 -9.99 8.77 5.33
C ARG A 54 -10.75 7.69 4.55
N LEU A 55 -10.84 7.85 3.22
CA LEU A 55 -11.51 6.87 2.38
C LEU A 55 -10.87 5.47 2.45
N LEU A 56 -9.54 5.40 2.48
CA LEU A 56 -8.82 4.13 2.61
C LEU A 56 -9.05 3.49 3.99
N ILE A 57 -9.07 4.30 5.05
CA ILE A 57 -9.35 3.84 6.41
C ILE A 57 -10.79 3.32 6.53
N ASP A 58 -11.77 4.02 5.95
CA ASP A 58 -13.16 3.58 5.91
C ASP A 58 -13.32 2.26 5.15
N ALA A 59 -12.62 2.12 4.01
CA ALA A 59 -12.59 0.87 3.26
C ALA A 59 -11.98 -0.28 4.07
N LEU A 60 -10.88 -0.04 4.79
CA LEU A 60 -10.27 -1.02 5.69
C LEU A 60 -11.22 -1.43 6.82
N SER A 61 -11.97 -0.49 7.40
CA SER A 61 -12.98 -0.78 8.42
C SER A 61 -14.08 -1.68 7.85
N ALA A 62 -14.65 -1.31 6.70
CA ALA A 62 -15.69 -2.07 6.04
C ALA A 62 -15.24 -3.49 5.66
N ILE A 63 -14.00 -3.65 5.17
CA ILE A 63 -13.42 -4.98 4.90
C ILE A 63 -13.32 -5.77 6.21
N SER A 64 -12.75 -5.17 7.26
CA SER A 64 -12.56 -5.86 8.54
C SER A 64 -13.87 -6.33 9.19
N GLU A 65 -14.96 -5.59 8.96
CA GLU A 65 -16.31 -5.96 9.40
C GLU A 65 -16.89 -7.05 8.50
N ALA A 66 -16.77 -6.91 7.16
CA ALA A 66 -17.35 -7.85 6.21
C ALA A 66 -16.77 -9.26 6.29
N VAL A 67 -15.51 -9.40 6.71
CA VAL A 67 -14.84 -10.69 6.83
C VAL A 67 -14.62 -11.15 8.27
N ALA A 68 -15.18 -10.44 9.26
CA ALA A 68 -14.94 -10.72 10.68
C ALA A 68 -15.26 -12.16 11.09
N ASP A 69 -16.34 -12.74 10.53
CA ASP A 69 -16.82 -14.09 10.85
C ASP A 69 -16.09 -15.19 10.08
N GLN A 70 -15.30 -14.84 9.06
CA GLN A 70 -14.59 -15.77 8.18
C GLN A 70 -13.11 -15.91 8.55
N LEU A 71 -12.61 -15.04 9.42
CA LEU A 71 -11.21 -14.99 9.82
C LEU A 71 -11.01 -15.61 11.20
N SER A 72 -9.78 -16.05 11.46
CA SER A 72 -9.39 -16.39 12.83
C SER A 72 -9.56 -15.17 13.75
N GLU A 73 -9.99 -15.40 14.99
CA GLU A 73 -10.21 -14.31 15.95
C GLU A 73 -8.97 -13.42 16.12
N GLN A 74 -7.78 -14.02 16.12
CA GLN A 74 -6.51 -13.31 16.23
C GLN A 74 -6.29 -12.36 15.06
N PHE A 75 -6.51 -12.82 13.84
CA PHE A 75 -6.29 -11.98 12.66
C PHE A 75 -7.35 -10.88 12.54
N GLY A 76 -8.61 -11.19 12.85
CA GLY A 76 -9.67 -10.17 12.92
C GLY A 76 -9.39 -9.10 13.98
N GLN A 77 -8.85 -9.47 15.16
CA GLN A 77 -8.41 -8.52 16.18
C GLN A 77 -7.25 -7.64 15.69
N GLN A 78 -6.28 -8.23 14.99
CA GLN A 78 -5.16 -7.48 14.42
C GLN A 78 -5.64 -6.43 13.41
N MET A 79 -6.52 -6.80 12.49
CA MET A 79 -7.11 -5.85 11.53
C MET A 79 -7.82 -4.69 12.22
N ARG A 80 -8.69 -4.98 13.19
CA ARG A 80 -9.42 -3.95 13.95
C ARG A 80 -8.47 -3.01 14.71
N SER A 81 -7.42 -3.57 15.32
CA SER A 81 -6.40 -2.78 16.00
C SER A 81 -5.67 -1.85 15.04
N SER A 82 -5.27 -2.34 13.86
CA SER A 82 -4.63 -1.53 12.83
C SER A 82 -5.55 -0.41 12.32
N VAL A 83 -6.83 -0.68 12.08
CA VAL A 83 -7.80 0.37 11.68
C VAL A 83 -7.91 1.45 12.75
N SER A 84 -8.05 1.07 14.03
CA SER A 84 -8.14 2.03 15.14
C SER A 84 -6.90 2.91 15.27
N GLN A 85 -5.70 2.33 15.07
CA GLN A 85 -4.44 3.08 15.05
C GLN A 85 -4.40 4.08 13.88
N LEU A 86 -4.84 3.68 12.68
CA LEU A 86 -4.88 4.57 11.51
C LEU A 86 -5.88 5.72 11.70
N GLN A 87 -7.06 5.45 12.24
CA GLN A 87 -8.04 6.49 12.57
C GLN A 87 -7.46 7.53 13.54
N SER A 88 -6.79 7.05 14.60
CA SER A 88 -6.13 7.92 15.57
C SER A 88 -5.00 8.74 14.93
N ALA A 89 -4.19 8.12 14.09
CA ALA A 89 -3.10 8.79 13.37
C ALA A 89 -3.63 9.84 12.37
N GLN A 90 -4.73 9.55 11.67
CA GLN A 90 -5.37 10.48 10.75
C GLN A 90 -5.84 11.74 11.47
N VAL A 91 -6.55 11.57 12.59
CA VAL A 91 -7.05 12.68 13.40
C VAL A 91 -5.90 13.54 13.94
N GLN A 92 -4.77 12.93 14.33
CA GLN A 92 -3.58 13.66 14.74
C GLN A 92 -2.92 14.42 13.59
N ALA A 93 -2.78 13.79 12.42
CA ALA A 93 -2.19 14.40 11.23
C ALA A 93 -3.00 15.60 10.73
N GLU A 94 -4.33 15.52 10.77
CA GLU A 94 -5.21 16.62 10.40
C GLU A 94 -5.14 17.80 11.36
N GLN A 95 -5.01 17.54 12.67
CA GLN A 95 -4.79 18.59 13.66
C GLN A 95 -3.46 19.32 13.42
N GLN A 96 -2.41 18.60 13.07
CA GLN A 96 -1.10 19.18 12.75
C GLN A 96 -1.18 20.03 11.46
N ALA A 97 -1.84 19.52 10.41
CA ALA A 97 -2.03 20.25 9.16
C ALA A 97 -2.91 21.50 9.33
N GLY A 98 -3.92 21.46 10.20
CA GLY A 98 -4.76 22.61 10.53
C GLY A 98 -4.12 23.63 11.48
N ALA A 99 -3.02 23.26 12.16
CA ALA A 99 -2.28 24.13 13.06
C ALA A 99 -1.17 24.92 12.36
N GLU A 100 -0.80 24.58 11.12
CA GLU A 100 0.05 25.44 10.31
C GLU A 100 -0.72 26.73 9.94
N PRO A 101 -0.18 27.93 10.25
CA PRO A 101 -0.87 29.17 9.91
C PRO A 101 -1.01 29.26 8.39
N ALA A 102 -2.23 29.59 7.93
CA ALA A 102 -2.60 29.80 6.53
C ALA A 102 -1.89 31.01 5.88
N GLY A 103 -0.56 30.99 5.85
CA GLY A 103 0.31 32.04 5.34
C GLY A 103 1.36 31.56 4.33
N ALA A 104 1.47 30.25 4.07
CA ALA A 104 2.34 29.71 3.03
C ALA A 104 1.61 29.49 1.69
N ALA A 105 0.60 30.30 1.39
CA ALA A 105 0.18 30.54 0.01
C ALA A 105 1.09 31.63 -0.57
N SER A 106 2.29 31.24 -1.04
CA SER A 106 3.15 32.12 -1.83
C SER A 106 3.80 31.34 -2.97
N ALA A 107 3.10 31.39 -4.09
CA ALA A 107 3.56 31.40 -5.48
C ALA A 107 4.29 30.16 -6.06
N PRO A 108 4.04 29.84 -7.35
CA PRO A 108 4.90 28.92 -8.08
C PRO A 108 6.30 29.54 -8.13
N GLN A 109 7.31 28.80 -7.69
CA GLN A 109 8.72 29.12 -7.91
C GLN A 109 9.02 29.02 -9.41
N GLY A 110 8.61 30.06 -10.14
CA GLY A 110 9.18 30.42 -11.42
C GLY A 110 10.56 31.02 -11.15
N SER A 111 11.58 30.37 -11.68
CA SER A 111 12.96 30.84 -11.70
C SER A 111 13.05 32.25 -12.27
N GLN A 112 13.44 33.23 -11.46
CA GLN A 112 14.09 34.46 -11.94
C GLN A 112 15.22 34.82 -10.98
N PRO A 113 16.50 34.66 -11.39
CA PRO A 113 17.60 35.25 -10.65
C PRO A 113 17.54 36.77 -10.77
N ALA A 114 17.63 37.45 -9.64
CA ALA A 114 17.79 38.89 -9.58
C ALA A 114 19.04 39.31 -10.36
N SER A 115 18.81 40.19 -11.34
CA SER A 115 19.83 40.81 -12.17
C SER A 115 20.63 41.81 -11.33
N GLN A 116 21.95 41.64 -11.29
CA GLN A 116 22.91 42.72 -11.05
C GLN A 116 24.29 42.28 -11.55
N GLY A 117 24.74 42.85 -12.66
CA GLY A 117 26.10 42.61 -13.18
C GLY A 117 26.16 42.66 -14.70
N SER A 118 26.38 43.85 -15.22
CA SER A 118 26.81 44.21 -16.57
C SER A 118 27.69 43.16 -17.27
N GLN A 119 27.35 42.76 -18.50
CA GLN A 119 28.16 42.97 -19.70
C GLN A 119 27.65 42.18 -20.92
N GLN A 120 27.54 42.94 -21.99
CA GLN A 120 27.25 42.65 -23.38
C GLN A 120 28.29 41.72 -24.02
N ALA A 121 27.85 40.66 -24.71
CA ALA A 121 28.53 40.15 -25.91
C ALA A 121 27.60 39.20 -26.70
N GLU A 122 27.44 39.52 -27.98
CA GLU A 122 26.76 38.76 -29.02
C GLU A 122 27.40 37.38 -29.26
N GLY A 123 26.58 36.40 -29.70
CA GLY A 123 27.09 35.31 -30.54
C GLY A 123 26.48 33.93 -30.28
N GLY A 124 25.71 33.45 -31.26
CA GLY A 124 25.80 32.05 -31.68
C GLY A 124 24.77 31.08 -31.11
N ASP A 125 23.74 30.83 -31.92
CA ASP A 125 23.02 29.56 -31.95
C ASP A 125 24.02 28.40 -32.14
N GLN A 126 24.11 27.49 -31.16
CA GLN A 126 24.78 26.20 -31.32
C GLN A 126 24.35 25.18 -30.25
N ARG A 127 23.54 24.20 -30.71
CA ARG A 127 23.41 22.81 -30.22
C ARG A 127 22.63 22.66 -28.91
N LEU A 128 21.30 22.46 -28.92
CA LEU A 128 20.61 21.22 -29.31
C LEU A 128 21.50 19.98 -29.12
N THR A 129 21.08 19.13 -28.19
CA THR A 129 21.55 17.76 -27.92
C THR A 129 22.99 17.63 -27.43
N ASP A 130 23.20 17.68 -26.12
CA ASP A 130 24.27 16.88 -25.52
C ASP A 130 23.83 16.41 -24.13
N ARG A 131 23.84 15.09 -23.97
CA ARG A 131 23.77 14.32 -22.70
C ARG A 131 22.37 13.95 -22.20
N LEU A 132 21.62 13.27 -23.07
CA LEU A 132 20.80 12.14 -22.60
C LEU A 132 21.75 11.05 -22.06
N TRP A 133 21.61 10.77 -20.78
CA TRP A 133 22.31 9.70 -20.07
C TRP A 133 21.77 8.32 -20.51
N VAL A 134 22.67 7.35 -20.72
CA VAL A 134 22.31 5.94 -21.00
C VAL A 134 22.97 5.05 -19.94
N PRO A 135 22.18 4.26 -19.17
CA PRO A 135 22.73 3.26 -18.25
C PRO A 135 23.03 1.93 -18.95
N GLY A 136 24.13 1.29 -18.56
CA GLY A 136 24.41 -0.11 -18.87
C GLY A 136 25.70 -0.36 -19.65
N GLN A 137 26.84 -0.13 -18.99
CA GLN A 137 28.10 -0.87 -19.17
C GLN A 137 28.59 -1.24 -17.76
#